data_AF-A0A7C2LUW0-F1
#
_entry.id   AF-A0A7C2LUW0-F1
#
_cell.length_a   1.000
_cell.length_b   1.000
_cell.length_c   1.000
_cell.angle_alpha   90.00
_cell.angle_beta   90.00
_cell.angle_gamma   90.00
#
_symmetry.space_group_name_H-M   'P 1'
#
loop_
_entity.id
_entity.type
_entity.pdbx_description
1 polymer ?
#
loop_
_entity_poly.entity_id
_entity_poly.type
_entity_poly.pdbx_seq_one_letter_code
_entity_poly.pdbx_strand_id
1 'polypeptide(L)'
;MGSLCLLLGACSGFGPNDPRAGLSCIDDSPECVDRRQETLKAMLSDNDHKWVREPATPQAHASGVRLFAFRSRKKELSCEDLALGRREADSVPKSLKGAKDLSPAQISRANLFAAEVSKELSAEMRARRCKTKG
;
A
#
# COMPACT_ATOMS: atom_id res chain seq x y z
N MET A 1 47.58 -0.17 6.20
CA MET A 1 46.88 0.36 5.02
C MET A 1 45.94 -0.75 4.57
N GLY A 2 44.70 -0.81 4.99
CA GLY A 2 43.62 0.14 4.73
C GLY A 2 42.56 -0.64 3.97
N SER A 3 41.51 -1.10 4.66
CA SER A 3 40.32 -1.66 4.03
C SER A 3 39.13 -0.89 4.60
N LEU A 4 38.79 0.21 3.91
CA LEU A 4 37.51 0.88 4.06
C LEU A 4 36.47 -0.03 3.39
N CYS A 5 35.67 -0.72 4.20
CA CYS A 5 34.44 -1.35 3.74
C CYS A 5 33.40 -0.24 3.53
N LEU A 6 33.18 0.16 2.28
CA LEU A 6 32.09 1.05 1.88
C LEU A 6 30.76 0.33 2.08
N LEU A 7 30.04 0.68 3.16
CA LEU A 7 28.62 0.37 3.32
C LEU A 7 27.84 1.23 2.32
N LEU A 8 27.55 0.68 1.14
CA LEU A 8 26.59 1.26 0.22
C LEU A 8 25.19 1.19 0.84
N GLY A 9 24.63 2.35 1.14
CA GLY A 9 23.22 2.50 1.45
C GLY A 9 22.38 2.06 0.25
N ALA A 10 21.60 1.00 0.42
CA ALA A 10 20.59 0.59 -0.54
C ALA A 10 19.44 1.62 -0.53
N CYS A 11 19.51 2.60 -1.43
CA CYS A 11 18.31 3.33 -1.82
C CYS A 11 17.42 2.36 -2.61
N SER A 12 16.34 1.89 -1.98
CA SER A 12 15.33 1.03 -2.60
C SER A 12 14.55 1.80 -3.67
N GLY A 13 15.19 2.05 -4.81
CA GLY A 13 14.52 2.42 -6.04
C GLY A 13 14.06 1.15 -6.74
N PHE A 14 12.75 0.92 -6.79
CA PHE A 14 12.18 -0.15 -7.61
C PHE A 14 12.64 0.06 -9.06
N GLY A 15 13.36 -0.91 -9.63
CA GLY A 15 13.83 -0.84 -11.01
C GLY A 15 12.67 -0.83 -12.01
N PRO A 16 12.92 -0.48 -13.28
CA PRO A 16 11.87 -0.43 -14.31
C PRO A 16 11.17 -1.78 -14.56
N ASN A 17 11.79 -2.90 -14.18
CA ASN A 17 11.23 -4.26 -14.27
C ASN A 17 10.77 -4.81 -12.92
N ASP A 18 10.74 -4.01 -11.86
CA ASP A 18 10.33 -4.45 -10.54
C ASP A 18 8.79 -4.52 -10.47
N PRO A 19 8.19 -5.67 -10.12
CA PRO A 19 6.74 -5.80 -10.00
C PRO A 19 6.13 -4.85 -8.94
N ARG A 20 6.96 -4.24 -8.08
CA ARG A 20 6.56 -3.24 -7.08
C ARG A 20 6.77 -1.80 -7.53
N ALA A 21 7.22 -1.54 -8.77
CA ALA A 21 7.46 -0.20 -9.28
C ALA A 21 6.22 0.72 -9.23
N GLY A 22 5.02 0.14 -9.36
CA GLY A 22 3.76 0.87 -9.20
C GLY A 22 3.50 1.36 -7.78
N LEU A 23 4.17 0.83 -6.76
CA LEU A 23 4.02 1.30 -5.37
C LEU A 23 4.59 2.71 -5.17
N SER A 24 5.64 3.08 -5.89
CA SER A 24 6.28 4.40 -5.78
C SER A 24 5.81 5.40 -6.83
N CYS A 25 4.91 5.01 -7.72
CA CYS A 25 4.47 5.86 -8.82
C CYS A 25 3.17 6.59 -8.47
N ILE A 26 3.18 7.92 -8.50
CA ILE A 26 2.13 8.77 -7.88
C ILE A 26 1.58 9.86 -8.84
N ASP A 27 2.19 10.03 -10.01
CA ASP A 27 1.66 10.93 -11.03
C ASP A 27 0.60 10.25 -11.92
N ASP A 28 -0.12 11.07 -12.68
CA ASP A 28 -1.21 10.63 -13.55
C ASP A 28 -0.74 10.45 -15.02
N SER A 29 0.57 10.32 -15.26
CA SER A 29 1.08 9.96 -16.59
C SER A 29 0.62 8.54 -16.96
N PRO A 30 0.42 8.25 -18.26
CA PRO A 30 0.03 6.90 -18.70
C PRO A 30 0.98 5.82 -18.19
N GLU A 31 2.29 6.08 -18.26
CA GLU A 31 3.33 5.16 -17.77
C GLU A 31 3.17 4.83 -16.29
N CYS A 32 2.81 5.82 -15.48
CA CYS A 32 2.61 5.64 -14.05
C CYS A 32 1.32 4.90 -13.72
N VAL A 33 0.27 5.14 -14.50
CA VAL A 33 -0.99 4.41 -14.40
C VAL A 33 -0.78 2.93 -14.75
N ASP A 34 -0.05 2.64 -15.83
CA ASP A 34 0.24 1.27 -16.28
C ASP A 34 1.03 0.50 -15.21
N ARG A 35 2.08 1.10 -14.65
CA ARG A 35 2.86 0.49 -13.56
C ARG A 35 2.00 0.20 -12.33
N ARG A 36 1.11 1.14 -11.95
CA ARG A 36 0.17 0.91 -10.83
C ARG A 36 -0.77 -0.26 -11.11
N GLN A 37 -1.27 -0.39 -12.33
CA GLN A 37 -2.14 -1.49 -12.74
C GLN A 37 -1.41 -2.83 -12.75
N GLU A 38 -0.18 -2.88 -13.25
CA GLU A 38 0.65 -4.08 -13.25
C GLU A 38 0.99 -4.55 -11.84
N THR A 39 1.43 -3.63 -10.97
CA THR A 39 1.66 -3.96 -9.55
C THR A 39 0.38 -4.44 -8.87
N LEU A 40 -0.76 -3.78 -9.11
CA LEU A 40 -2.04 -4.24 -8.57
C LEU A 40 -2.38 -5.65 -9.07
N LYS A 41 -2.24 -5.92 -10.37
CA LYS A 41 -2.49 -7.25 -10.96
C LYS A 41 -1.60 -8.31 -10.32
N ALA A 42 -0.32 -8.01 -10.11
CA ALA A 42 0.61 -8.91 -9.42
C ALA A 42 0.14 -9.21 -7.99
N MET A 43 -0.26 -8.18 -7.23
CA MET A 43 -0.79 -8.37 -5.87
C MET A 43 -2.09 -9.17 -5.82
N LEU A 44 -2.98 -8.97 -6.79
CA LEU A 44 -4.25 -9.72 -6.90
C LEU A 44 -4.02 -11.18 -7.33
N SER A 45 -2.94 -11.46 -8.07
CA SER A 45 -2.56 -12.81 -8.47
C SER A 45 -1.88 -13.62 -7.35
N ASP A 46 -1.43 -12.97 -6.29
CA ASP A 46 -0.91 -13.63 -5.10
C ASP A 46 -2.06 -14.23 -4.27
N ASN A 47 -2.20 -15.55 -4.33
CA ASN A 47 -3.23 -16.29 -3.58
C ASN A 47 -2.83 -16.54 -2.12
N ASP A 48 -1.55 -16.39 -1.78
CA ASP A 48 -1.07 -16.52 -0.41
C ASP A 48 -1.16 -15.17 0.34
N HIS A 49 -1.53 -14.09 -0.36
CA HIS A 49 -1.64 -12.72 0.15
C HIS A 49 -0.40 -12.26 0.94
N LYS A 50 0.80 -12.70 0.54
CA LYS A 50 2.08 -12.42 1.25
C LYS A 50 2.31 -10.93 1.43
N TRP A 51 1.91 -10.14 0.44
CA TRP A 51 2.00 -8.69 0.44
C TRP A 51 1.30 -8.00 1.63
N VAL A 52 0.30 -8.63 2.25
CA VAL A 52 -0.45 -8.07 3.39
C VAL A 52 0.45 -7.79 4.58
N ARG A 53 1.44 -8.65 4.82
CA ARG A 53 2.34 -8.57 5.99
C ARG A 53 3.63 -7.80 5.68
N GLU A 54 3.83 -7.43 4.43
CA GLU A 54 4.96 -6.59 4.04
C GLU A 54 4.74 -5.15 4.52
N PRO A 55 5.77 -4.48 5.05
CA PRO A 55 5.65 -3.09 5.47
C PRO A 55 5.37 -2.20 4.26
N ALA A 56 4.39 -1.30 4.39
CA ALA A 56 4.12 -0.28 3.39
C ALA A 56 5.08 0.91 3.56
N THR A 57 5.59 1.43 2.45
CA THR A 57 6.29 2.72 2.42
C THR A 57 5.28 3.87 2.34
N PRO A 58 5.64 5.12 2.73
CA PRO A 58 4.77 6.27 2.54
C PRO A 58 4.30 6.45 1.09
N GLN A 59 5.19 6.20 0.13
CA GLN A 59 4.87 6.25 -1.31
C GLN A 59 3.86 5.17 -1.70
N ALA A 60 3.95 3.96 -1.13
CA ALA A 60 2.98 2.88 -1.34
C ALA A 60 1.57 3.22 -0.83
N HIS A 61 1.46 4.07 0.20
CA HIS A 61 0.17 4.61 0.62
C HIS A 61 -0.38 5.62 -0.37
N ALA A 62 0.48 6.52 -0.88
CA ALA A 62 0.08 7.57 -1.80
C ALA A 62 -0.29 7.04 -3.20
N SER A 63 0.33 5.97 -3.69
CA SER A 63 -0.04 5.34 -4.97
C SER A 63 -1.42 4.67 -4.94
N GLY A 64 -1.91 4.31 -3.75
CA GLY A 64 -3.22 3.68 -3.53
C GLY A 64 -3.29 2.20 -3.91
N VAL A 65 -2.26 1.64 -4.55
CA VAL A 65 -2.26 0.26 -5.08
C VAL A 65 -2.53 -0.78 -4.00
N ARG A 66 -1.87 -0.66 -2.84
CA ARG A 66 -2.08 -1.59 -1.72
C ARG A 66 -3.50 -1.53 -1.17
N LEU A 67 -4.06 -0.34 -1.04
CA LEU A 67 -5.43 -0.15 -0.57
C LEU A 67 -6.47 -0.70 -1.56
N PHE A 68 -6.22 -0.56 -2.87
CA PHE A 68 -7.02 -1.23 -3.90
C PHE A 68 -6.95 -2.76 -3.78
N ALA A 69 -5.77 -3.32 -3.53
CA ALA A 69 -5.60 -4.76 -3.33
C ALA A 69 -6.39 -5.25 -2.09
N PHE A 70 -6.30 -4.56 -0.96
CA PHE A 70 -7.10 -4.85 0.23
C PHE A 70 -8.61 -4.80 -0.05
N ARG A 71 -9.07 -3.72 -0.70
CA ARG A 71 -10.49 -3.55 -1.06
C ARG A 71 -11.00 -4.70 -1.93
N SER A 72 -10.19 -5.10 -2.91
CA SER A 72 -10.55 -6.12 -3.90
C SER A 72 -10.58 -7.52 -3.31
N ARG A 73 -9.61 -7.86 -2.44
CA ARG A 73 -9.46 -9.21 -1.87
C ARG A 73 -10.17 -9.40 -0.52
N LYS A 74 -10.82 -8.38 0.04
CA LYS A 74 -11.41 -8.41 1.40
C LYS A 74 -12.26 -9.65 1.74
N LYS A 75 -12.98 -10.20 0.76
CA LYS A 75 -13.81 -11.42 0.96
C LYS A 75 -12.99 -12.69 1.15
N GLU A 76 -11.75 -12.69 0.66
CA GLU A 76 -10.83 -13.83 0.70
C GLU A 76 -9.82 -13.74 1.84
N LEU A 77 -9.59 -12.53 2.38
CA LEU A 77 -8.62 -12.31 3.45
C LEU A 77 -9.04 -12.99 4.76
N SER A 78 -8.08 -13.37 5.60
CA SER A 78 -8.37 -13.79 6.98
C SER A 78 -8.83 -12.61 7.84
N CYS A 79 -9.38 -12.87 9.04
CA CYS A 79 -9.73 -11.79 9.98
C CYS A 79 -8.48 -10.99 10.42
N GLU A 80 -7.34 -11.67 10.55
CA GLU A 80 -6.05 -11.08 10.85
C GLU A 80 -5.59 -10.14 9.72
N ASP A 81 -5.72 -10.58 8.47
CA ASP A 81 -5.32 -9.81 7.30
C ASP A 81 -6.27 -8.62 7.05
N LEU A 82 -7.56 -8.79 7.30
CA LEU A 82 -8.52 -7.67 7.32
C LEU A 82 -8.16 -6.62 8.38
N ALA A 83 -7.73 -7.07 9.58
CA ALA A 83 -7.31 -6.16 10.63
C ALA A 83 -6.00 -5.42 10.26
N LEU A 84 -5.06 -6.11 9.60
CA LEU A 84 -3.85 -5.47 9.06
C LEU A 84 -4.20 -4.42 8.01
N GLY A 85 -5.04 -4.76 7.03
CA GLY A 85 -5.45 -3.83 5.97
C GLY A 85 -6.19 -2.62 6.51
N ARG A 86 -7.07 -2.81 7.51
CA ARG A 86 -7.74 -1.69 8.18
C ARG A 86 -6.75 -0.79 8.89
N ARG A 87 -5.81 -1.35 9.67
CA ARG A 87 -4.75 -0.58 10.34
C ARG A 87 -3.90 0.19 9.34
N GLU A 88 -3.59 -0.41 8.20
CA GLU A 88 -2.85 0.25 7.13
C GLU A 88 -3.61 1.46 6.60
N ALA A 89 -4.89 1.28 6.26
CA ALA A 89 -5.78 2.35 5.79
C ALA A 89 -5.91 3.48 6.83
N ASP A 90 -6.11 3.14 8.11
CA ASP A 90 -6.20 4.10 9.21
C ASP A 90 -4.91 4.91 9.41
N SER A 91 -3.76 4.38 9.00
CA SER A 91 -2.45 5.04 9.16
C SER A 91 -2.12 6.06 8.07
N VAL A 92 -2.78 5.99 6.90
CA VAL A 92 -2.46 6.83 5.73
C VAL A 92 -2.47 8.33 6.04
N PRO A 93 -3.49 8.93 6.69
CA PRO A 93 -3.48 10.36 6.96
C PRO A 93 -2.29 10.82 7.81
N LYS A 94 -1.81 9.96 8.71
CA LYS A 94 -0.62 10.22 9.53
C LYS A 94 0.66 10.07 8.71
N SER A 95 0.76 9.03 7.89
CA SER A 95 1.93 8.73 7.06
C SER A 95 2.19 9.79 5.98
N LEU A 96 1.14 10.43 5.47
CA LEU A 96 1.25 11.47 4.43
C LEU A 96 1.36 12.90 5.00
N LYS A 97 1.24 13.06 6.33
CA LYS A 97 1.29 14.38 6.96
C LYS A 97 2.68 15.01 6.77
N GLY A 98 2.74 16.13 6.07
CA GLY A 98 3.99 16.87 5.85
C GLY A 98 4.88 16.29 4.74
N ALA A 99 4.35 15.38 3.92
CA ALA A 99 5.02 14.94 2.69
C ALA A 99 5.31 16.16 1.79
N LYS A 100 6.56 16.30 1.35
CA LYS A 100 7.03 17.44 0.53
C LYS A 100 6.98 17.16 -0.97
N ASP A 101 6.90 15.90 -1.33
CA ASP A 101 6.90 15.34 -2.68
C ASP A 101 5.48 15.10 -3.23
N LEU A 102 4.44 15.41 -2.44
CA LEU A 102 3.05 15.21 -2.81
C LEU A 102 2.29 16.53 -2.86
N SER A 103 1.48 16.71 -3.90
CA SER A 103 0.54 17.83 -3.97
C SER A 103 -0.59 17.68 -2.92
N PRO A 104 -1.19 18.78 -2.46
CA PRO A 104 -2.36 18.72 -1.58
C PRO A 104 -3.52 17.89 -2.15
N ALA A 105 -3.69 17.90 -3.48
CA ALA A 105 -4.70 17.12 -4.17
C ALA A 105 -4.41 15.61 -4.09
N GLN A 106 -3.16 15.18 -4.27
CA GLN A 106 -2.76 13.77 -4.12
C GLN A 106 -2.97 13.28 -2.68
N ILE A 107 -2.57 14.07 -1.68
CA ILE A 107 -2.79 13.75 -0.26
C ILE A 107 -4.29 13.64 0.05
N SER A 108 -5.10 14.58 -0.44
CA SER A 108 -6.55 14.57 -0.24
C SER A 108 -7.20 13.32 -0.83
N ARG A 109 -6.86 12.96 -2.08
CA ARG A 109 -7.36 11.75 -2.74
C ARG A 109 -6.97 10.49 -1.98
N ALA A 110 -5.71 10.37 -1.57
CA ALA A 110 -5.22 9.22 -0.81
C ALA A 110 -5.96 9.08 0.53
N ASN A 111 -6.18 10.17 1.26
CA ASN A 111 -6.91 10.16 2.53
C ASN A 111 -8.38 9.76 2.38
N LEU A 112 -9.07 10.30 1.37
CA LEU A 112 -10.47 9.94 1.10
C LEU A 112 -10.61 8.46 0.75
N PHE A 113 -9.73 7.96 -0.12
CA PHE A 113 -9.73 6.56 -0.51
C PHE A 113 -9.39 5.63 0.66
N ALA A 114 -8.40 5.99 1.49
CA ALA A 114 -8.07 5.23 2.68
C ALA A 114 -9.23 5.15 3.68
N ALA A 115 -9.97 6.25 3.88
CA ALA A 115 -11.16 6.25 4.73
C ALA A 115 -12.27 5.32 4.20
N GLU A 116 -12.50 5.30 2.88
CA GLU A 116 -13.44 4.38 2.23
C GLU A 116 -13.03 2.92 2.42
N VAL A 117 -11.76 2.59 2.17
CA VAL A 117 -11.24 1.23 2.35
C VAL A 117 -11.32 0.80 3.80
N SER A 118 -10.94 1.64 4.77
CA SER A 118 -11.08 1.34 6.20
C SER A 118 -12.52 1.01 6.59
N LYS A 119 -13.50 1.78 6.09
CA LYS A 119 -14.92 1.52 6.31
C LYS A 119 -15.36 0.18 5.72
N GLU A 120 -14.94 -0.13 4.49
CA GLU A 120 -15.29 -1.39 3.83
C GLU A 120 -14.69 -2.62 4.53
N LEU A 121 -13.41 -2.56 4.92
CA LEU A 121 -12.77 -3.64 5.67
C LEU A 121 -13.43 -3.81 7.04
N SER A 122 -13.77 -2.70 7.72
CA SER A 122 -14.52 -2.75 8.98
C SER A 122 -15.89 -3.40 8.82
N ALA A 123 -16.60 -3.13 7.72
CA ALA A 123 -17.88 -3.76 7.42
C ALA A 123 -17.73 -5.26 7.19
N GLU A 124 -16.72 -5.67 6.42
CA GLU A 124 -16.41 -7.09 6.18
C GLU A 124 -16.06 -7.83 7.48
N MET A 125 -15.22 -7.23 8.33
CA MET A 125 -14.87 -7.77 9.65
C MET A 125 -16.10 -7.98 10.54
N ARG A 126 -17.05 -7.02 10.54
CA ARG A 126 -18.30 -7.12 11.30
C ARG A 126 -19.20 -8.22 10.75
N ALA A 127 -19.37 -8.29 9.43
CA ALA A 127 -20.17 -9.32 8.77
C ALA A 127 -19.67 -10.73 9.12
N ARG A 128 -18.34 -10.90 9.22
CA ARG A 128 -17.68 -12.16 9.57
C ARG A 128 -17.49 -12.40 11.06
N ARG A 129 -17.96 -11.48 11.92
CA ARG A 129 -17.80 -11.52 13.38
C ARG A 129 -16.34 -11.72 13.81
N CYS A 130 -15.40 -11.06 13.11
CA CYS A 130 -13.99 -11.10 13.44
C CYS A 130 -13.76 -10.60 14.88
N LYS A 131 -12.97 -11.34 15.66
CA LYS A 131 -12.55 -10.90 16.98
C LYS A 131 -11.42 -9.88 16.82
N THR A 132 -11.70 -8.59 16.96
CA THR A 132 -10.66 -7.56 17.03
C THR A 132 -9.81 -7.81 18.28
N LYS A 133 -8.58 -8.29 18.11
CA LYS A 133 -7.54 -8.09 19.12
C LYS A 133 -7.12 -6.62 18.99
N GLY A 134 -7.62 -5.80 19.91
CA GLY A 134 -7.28 -4.38 20.03
C GLY A 134 -5.78 -4.18 20.21
#